data_AF-A0A525CD06-F1
#
_entry.id   AF-A0A525CD06-F1
#
_cell.length_a   1.000
_cell.length_b   1.000
_cell.length_c   1.000
_cell.angle_alpha   90.00
_cell.angle_beta   90.00
_cell.angle_gamma   90.00
#
_symmetry.space_group_name_H-M   'P 1'
#
loop_
_entity.id
_entity.type
_entity.pdbx_description
1 polymer ?
#
loop_
_entity_poly.entity_id
_entity_poly.type
_entity_poly.pdbx_seq_one_letter_code
_entity_poly.pdbx_strand_id
1 'polypeptide(L)'
;MRLLILISFVFFLLFSGCDNDMENGNNQPIKTETELGILPKLISLPKQPLQVKWEIDEQKSTNAGSLIALLQYSISDYNSIIKNSLPFEANIKERMESAFYKKWVPREIRETINTVPVDNNMLELQNIYSLQPNLFTQTQLSPFVHGSITPLGQGYILISLYSL
;
A
#
# COMPACT_ATOMS: atom_id res chain seq x y z
N MET A 1 -10.86 52.74 32.67
CA MET A 1 -11.95 51.93 33.24
C MET A 1 -12.29 50.85 32.21
N ARG A 2 -12.22 49.52 32.44
CA ARG A 2 -12.53 48.69 33.64
C ARG A 2 -13.94 49.03 34.17
N LEU A 3 -14.93 48.14 34.24
CA LEU A 3 -14.97 46.67 34.44
C LEU A 3 -16.21 46.13 33.63
N LEU A 4 -16.31 44.90 33.09
CA LEU A 4 -16.58 43.59 33.76
C LEU A 4 -17.76 43.71 34.78
N ILE A 5 -18.82 42.89 34.80
CA ILE A 5 -19.30 41.72 34.00
C ILE A 5 -20.83 41.95 33.70
N LEU A 6 -21.79 41.05 33.44
CA LEU A 6 -21.96 39.57 33.38
C LEU A 6 -23.19 39.24 32.49
N ILE A 7 -23.17 38.16 31.69
CA ILE A 7 -24.39 37.45 31.25
C ILE A 7 -24.18 35.95 31.44
N SER A 8 -25.12 35.29 32.12
CA SER A 8 -25.08 33.85 32.41
C SER A 8 -25.69 33.05 31.26
N PHE A 9 -25.05 31.95 30.87
CA PHE A 9 -25.63 30.97 29.94
C PHE A 9 -25.32 29.55 30.40
N VAL A 10 -26.24 28.98 31.19
CA VAL A 10 -26.21 27.55 31.56
C VAL A 10 -26.78 26.76 30.38
N PHE A 11 -25.90 26.20 29.54
CA PHE A 11 -26.34 25.38 28.41
C PHE A 11 -26.36 23.90 28.79
N PHE A 12 -27.54 23.43 29.21
CA PHE A 12 -27.76 22.08 29.73
C PHE A 12 -28.06 21.10 28.58
N LEU A 13 -27.01 20.63 27.89
CA LEU A 13 -27.15 19.63 26.83
C LEU A 13 -27.17 18.21 27.39
N LEU A 14 -28.37 17.64 27.46
CA LEU A 14 -28.58 16.21 27.61
C LEU A 14 -28.24 15.51 26.29
N PHE A 15 -27.12 14.79 26.24
CA PHE A 15 -26.88 13.79 25.20
C PHE A 15 -27.14 12.39 25.76
N SER A 16 -28.30 11.85 25.42
CA SER A 16 -28.57 10.41 25.47
C SER A 16 -27.68 9.72 24.42
N GLY A 17 -26.99 8.64 24.79
CA GLY A 17 -26.06 7.96 23.89
C GLY A 17 -25.22 6.88 24.58
N CYS A 18 -25.86 5.94 25.29
CA CYS A 18 -25.20 4.69 25.68
C CYS A 18 -25.28 3.69 24.53
N ASP A 19 -24.62 4.00 23.42
CA ASP A 19 -24.38 3.03 22.36
C ASP A 19 -23.28 2.05 22.82
N ASN A 20 -23.64 0.77 22.87
CA ASN A 20 -22.76 -0.28 23.36
C ASN A 20 -21.88 -0.80 22.21
N ASP A 21 -20.80 -0.08 21.92
CA ASP A 21 -19.77 -0.52 20.95
C ASP A 21 -18.96 -1.71 21.50
N MET A 22 -19.60 -2.88 21.56
CA MET A 22 -18.95 -4.18 21.69
C MET A 22 -18.32 -4.62 20.35
N GLU A 23 -17.49 -3.77 19.74
CA GLU A 23 -16.63 -4.20 18.62
C GLU A 23 -15.44 -5.01 19.15
N ASN A 24 -15.72 -6.23 19.62
CA ASN A 24 -14.69 -7.17 20.07
C ASN A 24 -14.00 -7.86 18.88
N GLY A 25 -13.25 -7.08 18.11
CA GLY A 25 -12.40 -7.54 17.01
C GLY A 25 -10.98 -6.99 17.14
N ASN A 26 -9.96 -7.82 16.93
CA ASN A 26 -8.55 -7.42 17.04
C ASN A 26 -8.07 -6.63 15.80
N ASN A 27 -8.72 -5.51 15.51
CA ASN A 27 -8.26 -4.51 14.54
C ASN A 27 -7.05 -3.75 15.10
N GLN A 28 -5.90 -4.44 15.23
CA GLN A 28 -4.62 -3.76 15.36
C GLN A 28 -4.40 -2.97 14.05
N PRO A 29 -4.10 -1.66 14.12
CA PRO A 29 -3.94 -0.85 12.92
C PRO A 29 -2.75 -1.37 12.11
N ILE A 30 -3.00 -1.74 10.85
CA ILE A 30 -1.96 -2.21 9.91
C ILE A 30 -0.86 -1.14 9.85
N LYS A 31 0.33 -1.48 10.34
CA LYS A 31 1.43 -0.54 10.50
C LYS A 31 2.20 -0.41 9.18
N THR A 32 2.01 0.71 8.49
CA THR A 32 2.86 1.08 7.37
C THR A 32 4.23 1.56 7.87
N GLU A 33 5.28 0.85 7.51
CA GLU A 33 6.68 1.18 7.77
C GLU A 33 7.28 1.97 6.60
N THR A 34 8.31 2.79 6.87
CA THR A 34 9.09 3.51 5.83
C THR A 34 10.59 3.21 5.90
N GLU A 35 11.03 2.37 6.84
CA GLU A 35 12.42 1.97 6.97
C GLU A 35 12.79 0.77 6.09
N LEU A 36 14.05 0.73 5.67
CA LEU A 36 14.63 -0.39 4.93
C LEU A 36 15.15 -1.52 5.86
N GLY A 37 15.17 -1.35 7.19
CA GLY A 37 15.89 -2.24 8.12
C GLY A 37 15.42 -3.70 8.16
N ILE A 38 14.14 -3.94 7.87
CA ILE A 38 13.52 -5.27 7.89
C ILE A 38 13.28 -5.82 6.47
N LEU A 39 12.95 -4.97 5.49
CA LEU A 39 12.49 -5.39 4.17
C LEU A 39 13.45 -6.36 3.40
N PRO A 40 14.79 -6.20 3.40
CA PRO A 40 15.73 -7.16 2.80
C PRO A 40 15.79 -8.53 3.49
N LYS A 41 15.16 -8.70 4.65
CA LYS A 41 14.98 -9.99 5.33
C LYS A 41 13.69 -10.68 4.90
N LEU A 42 12.80 -9.97 4.20
CA LEU A 42 11.50 -10.42 3.75
C LEU A 42 11.49 -10.69 2.25
N ILE A 43 12.11 -9.81 1.46
CA ILE A 43 12.19 -9.88 0.00
C ILE A 43 13.62 -9.67 -0.50
N SER A 44 13.93 -10.26 -1.65
CA SER A 44 15.09 -9.88 -2.45
C SER A 44 14.92 -8.43 -2.92
N LEU A 45 16.02 -7.68 -2.94
CA LEU A 45 16.07 -6.36 -3.57
C LEU A 45 17.13 -6.40 -4.69
N PRO A 46 16.73 -6.45 -5.98
CA PRO A 46 17.66 -6.58 -7.09
C PRO A 46 18.54 -5.32 -7.29
N LYS A 47 18.17 -4.21 -6.64
CA LYS A 47 18.85 -2.91 -6.61
C LYS A 47 18.58 -2.23 -5.27
N GLN A 48 19.39 -1.23 -4.92
CA GLN A 48 19.16 -0.37 -3.75
C GLN A 48 18.04 0.65 -4.04
N PRO A 49 16.93 0.67 -3.28
CA PRO A 49 15.91 1.72 -3.40
C PRO A 49 16.38 3.05 -2.77
N LEU A 50 15.85 4.14 -3.29
CA LEU A 50 16.01 5.52 -2.81
C LEU A 50 14.98 5.87 -1.72
N GLN A 51 13.75 5.37 -1.87
CA GLN A 51 12.67 5.51 -0.90
C GLN A 51 11.91 4.18 -0.76
N VAL A 52 11.35 3.95 0.42
CA VAL A 52 10.67 2.71 0.79
C VAL A 52 9.43 3.03 1.62
N LYS A 53 8.36 2.29 1.37
CA LYS A 53 7.13 2.25 2.18
C LYS A 53 6.59 0.82 2.08
N TRP A 54 6.34 0.13 3.19
CA TRP A 54 5.82 -1.25 3.17
C TRP A 54 4.86 -1.53 4.33
N GLU A 55 3.95 -2.47 4.17
CA GLU A 55 3.13 -3.03 5.26
C GLU A 55 2.99 -4.56 5.09
N ILE A 56 2.87 -5.27 6.21
CA ILE A 56 2.52 -6.70 6.26
C ILE A 56 1.15 -6.84 6.93
N ASP A 57 0.33 -7.74 6.41
CA ASP A 57 -0.87 -8.28 7.08
C ASP A 57 -0.73 -9.80 7.22
N GLU A 58 -0.83 -10.33 8.44
CA GLU A 58 -0.56 -11.73 8.79
C GLU A 58 -1.78 -12.40 9.44
N GLN A 59 -2.39 -13.36 8.75
CA GLN A 59 -3.53 -14.11 9.25
C GLN A 59 -3.05 -15.29 10.10
N LYS A 60 -2.91 -15.04 11.41
CA LYS A 60 -2.46 -16.00 12.45
C LYS A 60 -3.27 -17.31 12.54
N SER A 61 -4.43 -17.38 11.90
CA SER A 61 -5.29 -18.57 11.82
C SER A 61 -4.98 -19.49 10.64
N THR A 62 -4.32 -19.00 9.59
CA THR A 62 -4.09 -19.71 8.32
C THR A 62 -2.61 -19.84 7.96
N ASN A 63 -1.72 -19.06 8.58
CA ASN A 63 -0.33 -18.80 8.15
C ASN A 63 -0.21 -18.13 6.76
N ALA A 64 -1.33 -17.74 6.16
CA ALA A 64 -1.34 -16.86 5.01
C ALA A 64 -1.09 -15.40 5.47
N GLY A 65 -0.46 -14.63 4.61
CA GLY A 65 -0.25 -13.21 4.83
C GLY A 65 0.07 -12.50 3.53
N SER A 66 0.04 -11.18 3.54
CA SER A 66 0.45 -10.33 2.43
C SER A 66 1.55 -9.36 2.83
N LEU A 67 2.42 -9.05 1.87
CA LEU A 67 3.43 -8.00 1.96
C LEU A 67 3.21 -7.05 0.80
N ILE A 68 2.98 -5.78 1.13
CA ILE A 68 2.82 -4.70 0.16
C ILE A 68 4.01 -3.75 0.34
N ALA A 69 4.74 -3.45 -0.74
CA ALA A 69 5.86 -2.51 -0.69
C ALA A 69 5.90 -1.60 -1.91
N LEU A 70 5.96 -0.29 -1.70
CA LEU A 70 6.22 0.72 -2.71
C LEU A 70 7.68 1.17 -2.58
N LEU A 71 8.45 0.94 -3.64
CA LEU A 71 9.88 1.26 -3.71
C LEU A 71 10.14 2.29 -4.80
N GLN A 72 10.90 3.34 -4.50
CA GLN A 72 11.43 4.26 -5.50
C GLN A 72 12.87 3.88 -5.84
N TYR A 73 13.20 3.82 -7.12
CA TYR A 73 14.53 3.55 -7.64
C TYR A 73 15.07 4.74 -8.45
N SER A 74 16.37 4.73 -8.76
CA SER A 74 16.89 5.57 -9.84
C SER A 74 16.21 5.17 -11.16
N ILE A 75 16.06 6.10 -12.11
CA ILE A 75 15.44 5.79 -13.41
C ILE A 75 16.23 4.72 -14.18
N SER A 76 17.55 4.66 -13.98
CA SER A 76 18.40 3.61 -14.58
C SER A 76 18.12 2.23 -13.97
N ASP A 77 18.03 2.16 -12.64
CA ASP A 77 17.76 0.92 -11.92
C ASP A 77 16.33 0.43 -12.15
N TYR A 78 15.35 1.34 -12.14
CA TYR A 78 13.96 1.06 -12.52
C TYR A 78 13.89 0.44 -13.92
N ASN A 79 14.46 1.10 -14.94
CA ASN A 79 14.47 0.58 -16.31
C ASN A 79 15.19 -0.78 -16.40
N SER A 80 16.25 -1.00 -15.62
CA SER A 80 16.95 -2.28 -15.54
C SER A 80 16.13 -3.38 -14.87
N ILE A 81 15.33 -3.06 -13.85
CA ILE A 81 14.44 -4.03 -13.19
C ILE A 81 13.32 -4.42 -14.15
N ILE A 82 12.59 -3.43 -14.70
CA ILE A 82 11.44 -3.69 -15.58
C ILE A 82 11.86 -4.45 -16.86
N LYS A 83 13.04 -4.17 -17.43
CA LYS A 83 13.60 -4.93 -18.56
C LYS A 83 13.90 -6.41 -18.23
N ASN A 84 14.22 -6.71 -16.98
CA ASN A 84 14.62 -8.05 -16.51
C ASN A 84 13.47 -8.82 -15.84
N SER A 85 12.29 -8.21 -15.66
CA SER A 85 11.09 -8.86 -15.13
C SER A 85 10.28 -9.52 -16.24
N LEU A 86 9.70 -10.68 -15.96
CA LEU A 86 8.84 -11.40 -16.90
C LEU A 86 7.41 -10.85 -16.87
N PRO A 87 6.70 -10.73 -18.01
CA PRO A 87 5.28 -10.44 -18.02
C PRO A 87 4.44 -11.64 -17.53
N PHE A 88 3.21 -11.40 -17.10
CA PHE A 88 2.21 -12.47 -17.01
C PHE A 88 1.70 -12.83 -18.41
N GLU A 89 1.49 -14.12 -18.68
CA GLU A 89 1.07 -14.66 -19.99
C GLU A 89 -0.20 -13.98 -20.54
N ALA A 90 -1.11 -13.57 -19.65
CA ALA A 90 -2.38 -12.94 -20.00
C ALA A 90 -2.32 -11.41 -20.17
N ASN A 91 -1.15 -10.75 -20.04
CA ASN A 91 -0.98 -9.28 -20.08
C ASN A 91 -2.03 -8.55 -19.21
N ILE A 92 -2.12 -8.93 -17.94
CA ILE A 92 -3.12 -8.43 -17.00
C ILE A 92 -2.91 -6.93 -16.76
N LYS A 93 -3.89 -6.11 -17.18
CA LYS A 93 -3.96 -4.69 -16.81
C LYS A 93 -4.11 -4.57 -15.30
N GLU A 94 -3.36 -3.66 -14.68
CA GLU A 94 -3.44 -3.49 -13.24
C GLU A 94 -4.77 -2.86 -12.80
N ARG A 95 -5.37 -3.43 -11.75
CA ARG A 95 -6.60 -2.92 -11.12
C ARG A 95 -6.38 -2.74 -9.63
N MET A 96 -6.71 -1.56 -9.13
CA MET A 96 -6.39 -1.12 -7.78
C MET A 96 -7.59 -0.47 -7.10
N GLU A 97 -7.75 -0.72 -5.80
CA GLU A 97 -8.83 -0.14 -5.01
C GLU A 97 -8.62 1.38 -4.84
N SER A 98 -9.69 2.17 -4.90
CA SER A 98 -9.59 3.64 -5.02
C SER A 98 -9.10 4.30 -3.74
N ALA A 99 -9.40 3.74 -2.56
CA ALA A 99 -8.84 4.22 -1.30
C ALA A 99 -7.37 3.81 -1.18
N PHE A 100 -7.03 2.56 -1.49
CA PHE A 100 -5.64 2.09 -1.56
C PHE A 100 -4.80 2.97 -2.48
N TYR A 101 -5.19 3.19 -3.74
CA TYR A 101 -4.46 4.03 -4.70
C TYR A 101 -4.17 5.42 -4.12
N LYS A 102 -5.14 6.05 -3.45
CA LYS A 102 -4.99 7.36 -2.81
C LYS A 102 -4.08 7.33 -1.56
N LYS A 103 -4.13 6.28 -0.74
CA LYS A 103 -3.26 6.04 0.44
C LYS A 103 -1.82 5.73 0.04
N TRP A 104 -1.65 4.94 -1.01
CA TRP A 104 -0.38 4.28 -1.35
C TRP A 104 0.44 5.05 -2.37
N VAL A 105 -0.14 5.39 -3.52
CA VAL A 105 0.59 5.98 -4.64
C VAL A 105 0.80 7.49 -4.43
N PRO A 106 2.05 8.00 -4.53
CA PRO A 106 2.36 9.43 -4.35
C PRO A 106 1.62 10.32 -5.34
N ARG A 107 1.35 11.56 -4.95
CA ARG A 107 0.48 12.49 -5.71
C ARG A 107 1.04 12.75 -7.11
N GLU A 108 2.34 13.02 -7.19
CA GLU A 108 3.12 13.27 -8.39
C GLU A 108 3.12 12.09 -9.38
N ILE A 109 2.85 10.87 -8.89
CA ILE A 109 2.68 9.68 -9.72
C ILE A 109 1.22 9.56 -10.17
N ARG A 110 0.26 9.75 -9.24
CA ARG A 110 -1.18 9.74 -9.55
C ARG A 110 -1.61 10.82 -10.55
N GLU A 111 -0.89 11.93 -10.63
CA GLU A 111 -1.11 12.99 -11.62
C GLU A 111 -0.55 12.64 -13.02
N THR A 112 0.19 11.54 -13.16
CA THR A 112 0.72 11.05 -14.47
C THR A 112 0.11 9.74 -14.96
N ILE A 113 -0.57 8.98 -14.10
CA ILE A 113 -1.24 7.72 -14.48
C ILE A 113 -2.70 8.01 -14.85
N ASN A 114 -3.07 7.68 -16.09
CA ASN A 114 -4.47 7.69 -16.52
C ASN A 114 -5.24 6.52 -15.88
N THR A 115 -6.34 6.80 -15.20
CA THR A 115 -7.17 5.78 -14.52
C THR A 115 -8.60 5.77 -15.03
N VAL A 116 -9.18 4.58 -15.21
CA VAL A 116 -10.61 4.41 -15.57
C VAL A 116 -11.32 3.66 -14.44
N PRO A 117 -12.42 4.18 -13.86
CA PRO A 117 -13.25 3.40 -12.93
C PRO A 117 -13.86 2.19 -13.64
N VAL A 118 -13.77 1.00 -13.05
CA VAL A 118 -14.35 -0.24 -13.60
C VAL A 118 -15.46 -0.83 -12.73
N ASP A 119 -15.39 -0.64 -11.41
CA ASP A 119 -16.41 -1.05 -10.44
C ASP A 119 -16.51 0.00 -9.31
N ASN A 120 -17.50 -0.13 -8.42
CA ASN A 120 -17.86 0.84 -7.37
C ASN A 120 -16.71 1.35 -6.46
N ASN A 121 -15.56 0.66 -6.42
CA ASN A 121 -14.35 1.14 -5.75
C ASN A 121 -13.05 0.84 -6.52
N MET A 122 -13.10 0.34 -7.78
CA MET A 122 -11.91 -0.13 -8.50
C MET A 122 -11.51 0.78 -9.66
N LEU A 123 -10.21 1.07 -9.75
CA LEU A 123 -9.57 1.81 -10.84
C LEU A 123 -8.71 0.86 -11.68
N GLU A 124 -8.87 0.87 -12.99
CA GLU A 124 -7.95 0.26 -13.94
C GLU A 124 -6.89 1.28 -14.38
N LEU A 125 -5.62 0.97 -14.12
CA LEU A 125 -4.48 1.81 -14.44
C LEU A 125 -4.12 1.63 -15.93
N GLN A 126 -4.40 2.64 -16.77
CA GLN A 126 -4.28 2.48 -18.22
C GLN A 126 -2.82 2.42 -18.67
N ASN A 127 -2.54 1.45 -19.55
CA ASN A 127 -1.20 1.10 -20.06
C ASN A 127 -0.20 0.62 -18.98
N ILE A 128 -0.68 0.33 -17.76
CA ILE A 128 0.13 -0.31 -16.71
C ILE A 128 -0.29 -1.77 -16.61
N TYR A 129 0.71 -2.64 -16.74
CA TYR A 129 0.56 -4.09 -16.73
C TYR A 129 1.41 -4.64 -15.59
N SER A 130 0.83 -5.54 -14.81
CA SER A 130 1.56 -6.23 -13.73
C SER A 130 2.59 -7.21 -14.34
N LEU A 131 3.70 -7.42 -13.63
CA LEU A 131 4.81 -8.29 -14.01
C LEU A 131 5.07 -9.33 -12.91
N GLN A 132 5.70 -10.44 -13.26
CA GLN A 132 6.04 -11.50 -12.32
C GLN A 132 7.08 -11.02 -11.29
N PRO A 133 7.00 -11.44 -10.02
CA PRO A 133 7.80 -10.86 -8.94
C PRO A 133 9.17 -11.51 -8.74
N ASN A 134 9.65 -12.35 -9.66
CA ASN A 134 10.77 -13.29 -9.42
C ASN A 134 12.08 -12.62 -8.95
N LEU A 135 12.33 -11.35 -9.32
CA LEU A 135 13.49 -10.58 -8.89
C LEU A 135 13.45 -10.18 -7.39
N PHE A 136 12.26 -10.21 -6.79
CA PHE A 136 11.97 -9.81 -5.41
C PHE A 136 11.63 -10.99 -4.49
N THR A 137 11.26 -12.15 -5.03
CA THR A 137 10.89 -13.33 -4.22
C THR A 137 12.09 -14.24 -3.95
N GLN A 138 12.32 -14.62 -2.69
CA GLN A 138 13.31 -15.64 -2.32
C GLN A 138 12.80 -16.47 -1.14
N THR A 139 12.52 -17.76 -1.37
CA THR A 139 11.97 -18.72 -0.39
C THR A 139 12.81 -18.92 0.87
N GLN A 140 14.07 -18.49 0.85
CA GLN A 140 14.99 -18.54 1.99
C GLN A 140 14.87 -17.32 2.93
N LEU A 141 14.19 -16.26 2.49
CA LEU A 141 13.96 -15.04 3.27
C LEU A 141 12.58 -15.07 3.94
N SER A 142 11.52 -15.36 3.17
CA SER A 142 10.15 -15.38 3.66
C SER A 142 9.24 -16.28 2.79
N PRO A 143 8.00 -16.57 3.24
CA PRO A 143 7.00 -17.25 2.42
C PRO A 143 6.29 -16.33 1.41
N PHE A 144 6.62 -15.04 1.35
CA PHE A 144 6.03 -14.08 0.39
C PHE A 144 6.62 -14.27 -1.01
N VAL A 145 6.17 -15.33 -1.70
CA VAL A 145 6.75 -15.78 -2.99
C VAL A 145 5.76 -15.82 -4.15
N HIS A 146 4.48 -15.57 -3.88
CA HIS A 146 3.43 -15.39 -4.88
C HIS A 146 3.02 -13.92 -4.96
N GLY A 147 2.45 -13.46 -6.08
CA GLY A 147 2.02 -12.07 -6.26
C GLY A 147 2.53 -11.44 -7.56
N SER A 148 2.70 -10.11 -7.56
CA SER A 148 3.12 -9.31 -8.72
C SER A 148 3.99 -8.11 -8.34
N ILE A 149 4.57 -7.48 -9.36
CA ILE A 149 5.07 -6.10 -9.28
C ILE A 149 4.42 -5.22 -10.35
N THR A 150 4.16 -3.97 -10.00
CA THR A 150 3.46 -2.99 -10.85
C THR A 150 4.39 -1.81 -11.14
N PRO A 151 4.80 -1.60 -12.42
CA PRO A 151 5.58 -0.44 -12.83
C PRO A 151 4.70 0.82 -12.85
N LEU A 152 4.83 1.69 -11.84
CA LEU A 152 4.03 2.91 -11.72
C LEU A 152 4.66 4.13 -12.43
N GLY A 153 5.86 3.98 -12.99
CA GLY A 153 6.60 5.07 -13.65
C GLY A 153 7.42 5.94 -12.69
N GLN A 154 8.20 6.86 -13.26
CA GLN A 154 9.08 7.80 -12.54
C GLN A 154 10.01 7.15 -11.48
N GLY A 155 10.38 5.88 -11.67
CA GLY A 155 11.21 5.12 -10.73
C GLY A 155 10.45 4.31 -9.69
N TYR A 156 9.13 4.45 -9.58
CA TYR A 156 8.32 3.74 -8.59
C TYR A 156 7.85 2.36 -9.06
N ILE A 157 8.07 1.35 -8.23
CA ILE A 157 7.55 -0.01 -8.37
C ILE A 157 6.72 -0.31 -7.13
N LEU A 158 5.45 -0.67 -7.32
CA LEU A 158 4.66 -1.32 -6.28
C LEU A 158 4.90 -2.83 -6.35
N ILE A 159 4.97 -3.47 -5.21
CA ILE A 159 5.17 -4.89 -5.00
C ILE A 159 4.00 -5.36 -4.15
N SER A 160 3.31 -6.41 -4.59
CA SER A 160 2.20 -7.03 -3.86
C SER A 160 2.44 -8.53 -3.82
N LEU A 161 2.80 -9.06 -2.66
CA LEU A 161 3.16 -10.46 -2.46
C LEU A 161 2.29 -11.12 -1.39
N TYR A 162 2.17 -12.44 -1.45
CA TYR A 162 1.47 -13.24 -0.45
C TYR A 162 2.10 -14.62 -0.25
N SER A 163 1.79 -15.22 0.91
CA SER A 163 1.96 -16.64 1.20
C SER A 163 0.64 -17.40 1.04
N LEU A 164 0.74 -18.73 0.93
CA LEU A 164 -0.38 -19.69 0.83
C LEU A 164 -0.32 -20.68 2.00
#